data_AF-A0A2S1XEW7-F1
#
_entry.id   AF-A0A2S1XEW7-F1
#
_cell.length_a   1.000
_cell.length_b   1.000
_cell.length_c   1.000
_cell.angle_alpha   90.00
_cell.angle_beta   90.00
_cell.angle_gamma   90.00
#
_symmetry.space_group_name_H-M   'P 1'
#
loop_
_entity.id
_entity.type
_entity.pdbx_description
1 polymer ?
#
loop_
_entity_poly.entity_id
_entity_poly.type
_entity_poly.pdbx_seq_one_letter_code
_entity_poly.pdbx_strand_id
1 'polypeptide(L)'
;MAAPRRTTSRRRPTEAQAAWLRNGLDQPGGKLPLFDGDGQRVKRQTIESCLKSGWAERWFDNPLKPDWLVCRLTDTGRAALAPRPAAKELAQAD
;
A
#
# COMPACT_ATOMS: atom_id res chain seq x y z
N MET A 1 1.15 -14.22 30.92
CA MET A 1 2.31 -13.91 30.06
C MET A 1 1.82 -13.84 28.62
N ALA A 2 1.81 -12.66 28.00
CA ALA A 2 1.34 -12.50 26.63
C ALA A 2 2.43 -12.93 25.64
N ALA A 3 2.11 -13.87 24.76
CA ALA A 3 3.03 -14.35 23.72
C ALA A 3 3.45 -13.21 22.78
N PRO A 4 4.70 -13.18 22.29
CA PRO A 4 5.14 -12.16 21.35
C PRO A 4 4.27 -12.22 20.09
N ARG A 5 3.70 -11.09 19.69
CA ARG A 5 2.98 -10.95 18.42
C ARG A 5 3.97 -11.32 17.31
N ARG A 6 3.64 -12.35 16.52
CA ARG A 6 4.41 -12.76 15.34
C ARG A 6 4.84 -11.51 14.59
N THR A 7 6.15 -11.29 14.47
CA THR A 7 6.71 -10.28 13.58
C THR A 7 6.24 -10.64 12.18
N THR A 8 5.22 -9.93 11.69
CA THR A 8 4.78 -10.06 10.31
C THR A 8 5.96 -9.65 9.45
N SER A 9 6.59 -10.61 8.77
CA SER A 9 7.54 -10.28 7.72
C SER A 9 6.85 -9.28 6.79
N ARG A 10 7.47 -8.11 6.58
CA ARG A 10 6.94 -7.08 5.68
C ARG A 10 6.79 -7.71 4.30
N ARG A 11 5.56 -8.14 3.95
CA ARG A 11 5.27 -8.67 2.62
C ARG A 11 5.56 -7.56 1.63
N ARG A 12 6.25 -7.88 0.54
CA ARG A 12 6.47 -6.93 -0.55
C ARG A 12 5.25 -6.95 -1.49
N PRO A 13 4.87 -5.79 -2.03
CA PRO A 13 3.88 -5.75 -3.10
C PRO A 13 4.42 -6.46 -4.34
N THR A 14 3.51 -7.06 -5.12
CA THR A 14 3.80 -7.45 -6.51
C THR A 14 4.01 -6.20 -7.36
N GLU A 15 4.55 -6.34 -8.58
CA GLU A 15 4.80 -5.17 -9.42
C GLU A 15 3.51 -4.39 -9.74
N ALA A 16 2.41 -5.08 -10.03
CA ALA A 16 1.12 -4.43 -10.27
C ALA A 16 0.60 -3.66 -9.04
N GLN A 17 0.80 -4.20 -7.84
CA GLN A 17 0.45 -3.51 -6.60
C GLN A 17 1.38 -2.30 -6.37
N ALA A 18 2.68 -2.47 -6.58
CA ALA A 18 3.67 -1.42 -6.40
C ALA A 18 3.45 -0.27 -7.38
N ALA A 19 3.21 -0.56 -8.66
CA ALA A 19 2.88 0.43 -9.68
C ALA A 19 1.65 1.27 -9.28
N TRP A 20 0.59 0.61 -8.82
CA TRP A 20 -0.60 1.31 -8.35
C TRP A 20 -0.34 2.17 -7.11
N LEU A 21 0.40 1.66 -6.11
CA LEU A 21 0.75 2.42 -4.90
C LEU A 21 1.64 3.63 -5.22
N ARG A 22 2.58 3.50 -6.17
CA ARG A 22 3.46 4.60 -6.61
C ARG A 22 2.68 5.79 -7.18
N ASN A 23 1.54 5.54 -7.83
CA ASN A 23 0.68 6.62 -8.34
C ASN A 23 0.12 7.53 -7.24
N GLY A 24 0.15 7.11 -5.97
CA GLY A 24 -0.24 7.92 -4.82
C GLY A 24 0.92 8.71 -4.18
N LEU A 25 2.16 8.57 -4.63
CA LEU A 25 3.30 9.27 -4.03
C LEU A 25 3.25 10.78 -4.30
N ASP A 26 2.94 11.15 -5.54
CA ASP A 26 2.94 12.56 -6.00
C ASP A 26 1.55 13.22 -5.95
N GLN A 27 0.54 12.49 -5.45
CA GLN A 27 -0.83 12.98 -5.38
C GLN A 27 -1.12 13.64 -4.03
N PRO A 28 -1.81 14.80 -4.01
CA PRO A 28 -2.26 15.42 -2.77
C PRO A 28 -3.03 14.42 -1.89
N GLY A 29 -2.64 14.33 -0.62
CA GLY A 29 -3.26 13.41 0.34
C GLY A 29 -3.04 11.92 0.04
N GLY A 30 -2.16 11.57 -0.90
CA GLY A 30 -1.87 10.20 -1.27
C GLY A 30 -2.92 9.54 -2.16
N LYS A 31 -3.73 10.30 -2.91
CA LYS A 31 -4.84 9.75 -3.69
C LYS A 31 -4.39 8.66 -4.64
N LEU A 32 -5.06 7.51 -4.59
CA LEU A 32 -4.81 6.41 -5.51
C LEU A 32 -5.86 6.44 -6.63
N PRO A 33 -5.43 6.61 -7.90
CA PRO A 33 -6.35 6.67 -9.03
C PRO A 33 -6.94 5.29 -9.35
N LEU A 34 -8.14 5.28 -9.91
CA LEU A 34 -8.81 4.05 -10.39
C LEU A 34 -8.30 3.60 -11.76
N PHE A 35 -7.53 4.47 -12.44
CA PHE A 35 -6.91 4.22 -13.73
C PHE A 35 -5.38 4.35 -13.57
N ASP A 36 -4.63 3.56 -14.32
CA ASP A 36 -3.18 3.67 -14.38
C ASP A 36 -2.73 4.75 -15.39
N GLY A 37 -1.42 4.86 -15.59
CA GLY A 37 -0.81 5.87 -16.47
C GLY A 37 -1.19 5.70 -17.95
N ASP A 38 -1.59 4.51 -18.36
CA ASP A 38 -2.05 4.19 -19.71
C ASP A 38 -3.58 4.36 -19.86
N GLY A 39 -4.26 4.84 -18.82
CA GLY A 39 -5.70 5.01 -18.78
C GLY A 39 -6.48 3.70 -18.60
N GLN A 40 -5.80 2.59 -18.30
CA GLN A 40 -6.46 1.31 -18.04
C GLN A 40 -6.99 1.26 -16.61
N ARG A 41 -8.15 0.62 -16.43
CA ARG A 41 -8.75 0.49 -15.10
C ARG A 41 -7.93 -0.46 -14.25
N VAL A 42 -7.54 0.00 -13.06
CA VAL A 42 -6.86 -0.83 -12.06
C VAL A 42 -7.78 -1.98 -11.64
N LYS A 43 -7.24 -3.20 -11.68
CA LYS A 43 -8.00 -4.40 -11.31
C LYS A 43 -8.47 -4.30 -9.86
N ARG A 44 -9.75 -4.59 -9.63
CA ARG A 44 -10.36 -4.56 -8.29
C ARG A 44 -9.60 -5.43 -7.28
N GLN A 45 -9.09 -6.58 -7.71
CA GLN A 45 -8.29 -7.49 -6.86
C GLN A 45 -6.98 -6.84 -6.38
N THR A 46 -6.34 -5.99 -7.20
CA THR A 46 -5.16 -5.23 -6.79
C THR A 46 -5.51 -4.27 -5.67
N ILE A 47 -6.62 -3.52 -5.82
CA ILE A 47 -7.11 -2.58 -4.82
C ILE A 47 -7.43 -3.31 -3.50
N GLU A 48 -8.23 -4.37 -3.56
CA GLU A 48 -8.65 -5.14 -2.38
C GLU A 48 -7.47 -5.78 -1.64
N SER A 49 -6.49 -6.32 -2.37
CA SER A 49 -5.30 -6.92 -1.75
C SER A 49 -4.40 -5.89 -1.08
N CYS A 50 -4.27 -4.68 -1.64
CA CYS A 50 -3.56 -3.58 -1.01
C CYS A 50 -4.29 -3.03 0.23
N LEU A 51 -5.62 -2.94 0.18
CA LEU A 51 -6.46 -2.59 1.34
C LEU A 51 -6.27 -3.61 2.47
N LYS A 52 -6.36 -4.91 2.15
CA LYS A 52 -6.15 -6.00 3.12
C LYS A 52 -4.75 -6.00 3.73
N SER A 53 -3.75 -5.56 2.98
CA SER A 53 -2.36 -5.46 3.45
C SER A 53 -2.09 -4.18 4.25
N GLY A 54 -3.07 -3.26 4.33
CA GLY A 54 -2.93 -1.96 4.96
C GLY A 54 -2.02 -0.97 4.20
N TRP A 55 -1.71 -1.25 2.93
CA TRP A 55 -0.90 -0.35 2.08
C TRP A 55 -1.72 0.79 1.48
N ALA A 56 -3.03 0.57 1.35
CA ALA A 56 -4.00 1.57 0.97
C ALA A 56 -5.15 1.53 1.99
N GLU A 57 -5.89 2.62 2.07
CA GLU A 57 -7.14 2.69 2.82
C GLU A 57 -8.20 3.45 2.02
N ARG A 58 -9.47 3.23 2.34
CA ARG A 58 -10.57 3.99 1.73
C ARG A 58 -10.47 5.44 2.18
N TRP A 59 -10.63 6.38 1.25
CA TRP A 59 -10.56 7.80 1.58
C TRP A 59 -11.73 8.24 2.44
N PHE A 60 -12.95 7.79 2.11
CA PHE A 60 -14.16 8.04 2.87
C PHE A 60 -15.11 6.85 2.72
N ASP A 61 -15.74 6.44 3.82
CA ASP A 61 -16.88 5.54 3.75
C ASP A 61 -18.10 6.36 3.34
N ASN A 62 -18.52 6.21 2.08
CA ASN A 62 -19.76 6.81 1.60
C ASN A 62 -20.92 5.83 1.85
N PRO A 63 -21.86 6.12 2.77
CA PRO A 63 -23.00 5.24 3.02
C PRO A 63 -23.89 5.05 1.78
N LEU A 64 -23.89 6.01 0.84
CA LEU A 64 -24.68 5.96 -0.39
C LEU A 64 -24.00 5.16 -1.50
N LYS A 65 -22.68 4.99 -1.42
CA LYS A 65 -21.86 4.26 -2.41
C LYS A 65 -20.82 3.41 -1.68
N PRO A 66 -21.25 2.33 -1.01
CA PRO A 66 -20.35 1.44 -0.26
C PRO A 66 -19.29 0.78 -1.16
N ASP A 67 -19.57 0.67 -2.46
CA ASP A 67 -18.63 0.14 -3.46
C ASP A 67 -17.63 1.19 -4.00
N TRP A 68 -17.63 2.41 -3.48
CA TRP A 68 -16.71 3.44 -3.95
C TRP A 68 -15.27 3.13 -3.51
N LEU A 69 -14.43 2.76 -4.48
CA LEU A 69 -13.03 2.37 -4.26
C LEU A 69 -12.04 3.53 -4.35
N VAL A 70 -12.46 4.76 -3.99
CA VAL A 70 -11.48 5.86 -3.88
C VAL A 70 -10.62 5.59 -2.65
N CYS A 71 -9.36 5.30 -2.90
CA CYS A 71 -8.39 4.95 -1.87
C CYS A 71 -7.32 6.04 -1.76
N ARG A 72 -6.59 6.02 -0.64
CA ARG A 72 -5.35 6.75 -0.46
C ARG A 72 -4.23 5.85 0.03
N LEU A 73 -3.01 6.24 -0.28
CA LEU A 73 -1.77 5.59 0.11
C LEU A 73 -1.51 5.84 1.61
N THR A 74 -1.26 4.77 2.35
CA THR A 74 -0.91 4.84 3.78
C THR A 74 0.60 4.92 3.97
N ASP A 75 1.06 5.23 5.19
CA ASP A 75 2.48 5.20 5.52
C ASP A 75 3.07 3.79 5.42
N THR A 76 2.30 2.76 5.79
CA THR A 76 2.69 1.36 5.57
C THR A 76 2.87 1.06 4.08
N GLY A 77 2.04 1.64 3.21
CA GLY A 77 2.16 1.54 1.76
C GLY A 77 3.44 2.21 1.24
N ARG A 78 3.75 3.42 1.71
CA ARG A 78 5.01 4.11 1.38
C ARG A 78 6.23 3.30 1.84
N ALA A 79 6.18 2.76 3.06
CA ALA A 79 7.24 1.92 3.60
C ALA A 79 7.39 0.59 2.83
N ALA A 80 6.30 0.05 2.29
CA ALA A 80 6.33 -1.15 1.47
C ALA A 80 6.99 -0.95 0.09
N LEU A 81 6.98 0.29 -0.43
CA LEU A 81 7.67 0.68 -1.66
C LEU A 81 9.16 0.97 -1.46
N ALA A 82 9.59 1.18 -0.21
CA ALA A 82 10.99 1.51 0.08
C ALA A 82 11.93 0.35 -0.31
N PRO A 83 13.13 0.65 -0.84
CA PRO A 83 14.17 -0.36 -0.97
C PRO A 83 14.44 -1.00 0.39
N ARG A 84 14.77 -2.29 0.41
CA ARG A 84 15.24 -2.90 1.66
C ARG A 84 16.58 -2.22 1.98
N PRO A 85 16.82 -1.76 3.23
CA PRO A 85 18.17 -1.39 3.61
C PRO A 85 19.08 -2.58 3.30
N ALA A 86 20.24 -2.32 2.71
CA ALA A 86 21.18 -3.39 2.40
C ALA A 86 21.42 -4.20 3.67
N ALA A 87 21.47 -5.53 3.55
CA ALA A 87 21.65 -6.43 4.70
C ALA A 87 22.93 -6.15 5.53
N LYS A 88 23.78 -5.24 5.07
CA LYS A 88 25.04 -4.84 5.72
C LYS A 88 24.87 -3.78 6.82
N GLU A 89 23.76 -3.05 6.90
CA GLU A 89 23.62 -1.92 7.84
C GLU A 89 23.07 -2.31 9.22
N LEU A 90 22.55 -3.54 9.37
CA LEU A 90 22.03 -4.02 10.66
C LEU A 90 23.11 -4.66 11.56
N ALA A 91 24.36 -4.73 11.10
CA ALA A 91 25.47 -5.38 11.81
C ALA A 91 26.48 -4.40 12.44
N GLN A 92 26.21 -3.09 12.37
CA GLN A 92 27.05 -2.03 12.95
C GLN A 92 26.21 -1.14 13.86
N ALA A 93 25.67 -1.76 14.91
CA ALA A 93 25.13 -1.08 16.08
C ALA A 93 25.33 -2.02 17.28
N ASP A 94 26.60 -2.24 17.62
CA ASP A 94 27.08 -2.74 18.91
C ASP A 94 28.16 -1.75 19.38
#